data_AF-A0A820YWW0-F1
#
_entry.id   AF-A0A820YWW0-F1
#
_cell.length_a   1.000
_cell.length_b   1.000
_cell.length_c   1.000
_cell.angle_alpha   90.00
_cell.angle_beta   90.00
_cell.angle_gamma   90.00
#
_symmetry.space_group_name_H-M   'P 1'
#
loop_
_entity.id
_entity.type
_entity.pdbx_description
1 polymer ?
#
loop_
_entity_poly.entity_id
_entity_poly.type
_entity_poly.pdbx_seq_one_letter_code
_entity_poly.pdbx_strand_id
1 'polypeptide(L)'
;MSRLHKMSIQGIRSFGNRDQDTQVITFFSPLTVIVGPNGSGKTTIIECLKYMATGIMPPGAKTGGAFVHDPKVAHDTEVRGQIRLLFQDVTGHNVQVQRTLVATQKKINISLRTLEGVIIREGINGEPIQITSKCVELDKEMVTAFGVSTAILENVIFCHQEESNCEGKQLKTKFDDIFAATKYMKALELIRKIRTEKLQTVKISRAEIGHLKTYRDMLVQKKRQYAEIDERRQTSKVNVESIQLKLEPID
;
A
#
# COMPACT_ATOMS: atom_id res chain seq x y z
N MET A 1 -18.88 -11.65 -8.92
CA MET A 1 -18.18 -12.13 -7.71
C MET A 1 -17.11 -13.10 -8.18
N SER A 2 -15.93 -13.08 -7.55
CA SER A 2 -14.90 -14.07 -7.83
C SER A 2 -15.36 -15.47 -7.43
N ARG A 3 -14.84 -16.51 -8.11
CA ARG A 3 -15.26 -17.90 -7.91
C ARG A 3 -14.08 -18.86 -8.00
N LEU A 4 -13.90 -19.70 -6.98
CA LEU A 4 -12.88 -20.75 -6.99
C LEU A 4 -13.28 -21.88 -7.95
N HIS A 5 -12.32 -22.41 -8.72
CA HIS A 5 -12.55 -23.55 -9.62
C HIS A 5 -11.74 -24.78 -9.21
N LYS A 6 -10.41 -24.65 -9.13
CA LYS A 6 -9.52 -25.77 -8.87
C LYS A 6 -8.28 -25.31 -8.12
N MET A 7 -7.78 -26.12 -7.20
CA MET A 7 -6.50 -25.90 -6.55
C MET A 7 -5.67 -27.18 -6.58
N SER A 8 -4.37 -27.08 -6.87
CA SER A 8 -3.42 -28.17 -6.69
C SER A 8 -2.44 -27.85 -5.58
N ILE A 9 -2.16 -28.81 -4.70
CA ILE A 9 -1.21 -28.70 -3.59
C ILE A 9 -0.17 -29.80 -3.72
N GLN A 10 1.11 -29.44 -3.58
CA GLN A 10 2.26 -30.34 -3.56
C GLN A 10 3.27 -29.84 -2.52
N GLY A 11 3.86 -30.74 -1.74
CA GLY A 11 4.96 -30.41 -0.82
C GLY A 11 4.58 -29.42 0.28
N ILE A 12 3.33 -29.41 0.73
CA ILE A 12 2.83 -28.56 1.82
C ILE A 12 2.39 -29.44 2.97
N ARG A 13 2.98 -29.29 4.16
CA ARG A 13 2.69 -30.12 5.35
C ARG A 13 2.59 -31.62 5.01
N SER A 14 1.41 -32.25 5.15
CA SER A 14 1.19 -33.67 4.89
C SER A 14 1.01 -34.02 3.40
N PHE A 15 0.88 -33.03 2.51
CA PHE A 15 0.87 -33.25 1.07
C PHE A 15 2.30 -33.59 0.62
N GLY A 16 2.46 -34.76 0.00
CA GLY A 16 3.75 -35.28 -0.44
C GLY A 16 4.47 -34.35 -1.41
N ASN A 17 5.80 -34.44 -1.42
CA ASN A 17 6.67 -33.55 -2.20
C ASN A 17 6.93 -34.04 -3.62
N ARG A 18 6.57 -35.26 -3.98
CA ARG A 18 6.78 -35.81 -5.33
C ARG A 18 5.62 -35.45 -6.25
N ASP A 19 5.88 -35.41 -7.56
CA ASP A 19 4.86 -35.01 -8.54
C ASP A 19 3.63 -35.91 -8.51
N GLN A 20 3.84 -37.22 -8.32
CA GLN A 20 2.78 -38.22 -8.16
C GLN A 20 1.90 -37.98 -6.92
N ASP A 21 2.39 -37.26 -5.91
CA ASP A 21 1.66 -36.99 -4.66
C ASP A 21 0.82 -35.71 -4.76
N THR A 22 0.91 -34.98 -5.88
CA THR A 22 0.16 -33.73 -6.10
C THR A 22 -1.34 -33.99 -5.98
N GLN A 23 -1.98 -33.32 -5.02
CA GLN A 23 -3.42 -33.43 -4.83
C GLN A 23 -4.15 -32.28 -5.51
N VAL A 24 -5.27 -32.59 -6.15
CA VAL A 24 -6.10 -31.63 -6.87
C VAL A 24 -7.50 -31.59 -6.26
N ILE A 25 -7.95 -30.39 -5.92
CA ILE A 25 -9.26 -30.12 -5.32
C ILE A 25 -10.07 -29.31 -6.31
N THR A 26 -11.29 -29.75 -6.61
CA THR A 26 -12.24 -29.00 -7.45
C THR A 26 -13.29 -28.38 -6.53
N PHE A 27 -13.54 -27.08 -6.71
CA PHE A 27 -14.54 -26.33 -5.95
C PHE A 27 -15.84 -26.25 -6.74
N PHE A 28 -16.93 -26.58 -6.05
CA PHE A 28 -18.28 -26.60 -6.58
C PHE A 28 -19.08 -25.41 -6.02
N SER A 29 -20.06 -24.97 -6.80
CA SER A 29 -21.02 -23.94 -6.41
C SER A 29 -22.41 -24.56 -6.31
N PRO A 30 -23.22 -24.22 -5.30
CA PRO A 30 -22.95 -23.23 -4.26
C PRO A 30 -22.12 -23.77 -3.07
N LEU A 31 -21.93 -25.08 -2.96
CA LEU A 31 -21.34 -25.72 -1.78
C LEU A 31 -20.24 -26.72 -2.18
N THR A 32 -19.12 -26.68 -1.46
CA THR A 32 -18.07 -27.71 -1.50
C THR A 32 -17.91 -28.29 -0.10
N VAL A 33 -18.01 -29.63 0.03
CA VAL A 33 -17.87 -30.33 1.31
C VAL A 33 -16.52 -31.05 1.35
N ILE A 34 -15.69 -30.73 2.34
CA ILE A 34 -14.38 -31.37 2.55
C ILE A 34 -14.45 -32.17 3.86
N VAL A 35 -14.42 -33.50 3.75
CA VAL A 35 -14.50 -34.43 4.88
C VAL A 35 -13.26 -35.32 4.93
N GLY A 36 -12.96 -35.82 6.12
CA GLY A 36 -11.82 -36.71 6.35
C GLY A 36 -11.46 -36.79 7.84
N PRO A 37 -10.63 -37.76 8.24
CA PRO A 37 -10.20 -37.92 9.62
C PRO A 37 -9.34 -36.75 10.11
N ASN A 38 -9.11 -36.65 11.43
CA ASN A 38 -8.19 -35.66 11.98
C ASN A 38 -6.77 -35.89 11.43
N GLY A 39 -6.05 -34.81 11.12
CA GLY A 39 -4.74 -34.90 10.48
C GLY A 39 -4.75 -35.14 8.97
N SER A 40 -5.93 -35.29 8.32
CA SER A 40 -6.02 -35.53 6.87
C SER A 40 -5.72 -34.30 5.99
N GLY A 41 -5.26 -33.18 6.56
CA GLY A 41 -4.92 -31.96 5.81
C GLY A 41 -6.10 -31.02 5.49
N LYS A 42 -7.29 -31.21 6.07
CA LYS A 42 -8.46 -30.32 5.83
C LYS A 42 -8.15 -28.85 6.14
N THR A 43 -7.57 -28.58 7.32
CA THR A 43 -7.16 -27.23 7.73
C THR A 43 -6.08 -26.68 6.79
N THR A 44 -5.16 -27.53 6.34
CA THR A 44 -4.10 -27.18 5.39
C THR A 44 -4.63 -26.72 4.04
N ILE A 45 -5.75 -27.28 3.56
CA ILE A 45 -6.41 -26.82 2.33
C ILE A 45 -6.86 -25.36 2.48
N ILE A 46 -7.45 -25.01 3.63
CA ILE A 46 -7.91 -23.64 3.92
C ILE A 46 -6.72 -22.70 4.11
N GLU A 47 -5.66 -23.15 4.78
CA GLU A 47 -4.38 -22.43 4.89
C GLU A 47 -3.77 -22.12 3.51
N CYS A 48 -3.79 -23.08 2.58
CA CYS A 48 -3.35 -22.87 1.20
C CYS A 48 -4.20 -21.82 0.49
N LEU A 49 -5.53 -21.85 0.65
CA LEU A 49 -6.41 -20.83 0.07
C LEU A 49 -6.12 -19.43 0.65
N LYS A 50 -5.96 -19.32 1.98
CA LYS A 50 -5.56 -18.07 2.65
C LYS A 50 -4.25 -17.56 2.06
N TYR A 51 -3.22 -18.42 2.01
CA TYR A 51 -1.90 -18.06 1.49
C TYR A 51 -1.93 -17.65 0.02
N MET A 52 -2.72 -18.33 -0.82
CA MET A 52 -2.87 -17.97 -2.23
C MET A 52 -3.52 -16.59 -2.38
N ALA A 53 -4.55 -16.29 -1.60
CA ALA A 53 -5.32 -15.06 -1.68
C ALA A 53 -4.60 -13.84 -1.08
N THR A 54 -3.81 -14.03 0.00
CA THR A 54 -3.25 -12.90 0.77
C THR A 54 -1.72 -12.87 0.84
N GLY A 55 -1.04 -13.97 0.52
CA GLY A 55 0.40 -14.14 0.74
C GLY A 55 0.78 -14.37 2.21
N ILE A 56 -0.18 -14.35 3.13
CA ILE A 56 0.05 -14.51 4.58
C ILE A 56 0.18 -16.00 4.91
N MET A 57 1.31 -16.37 5.50
CA MET A 57 1.54 -17.74 5.97
C MET A 57 0.71 -18.06 7.21
N PRO A 58 0.36 -19.34 7.45
CA PRO A 58 -0.35 -19.75 8.66
C PRO A 58 0.42 -19.44 9.95
N PRO A 59 -0.27 -19.39 11.11
CA PRO A 59 0.38 -19.27 12.40
C PRO A 59 1.46 -20.36 12.60
N GLY A 60 2.62 -19.98 13.13
CA GLY A 60 3.74 -20.89 13.36
C GLY A 60 4.51 -21.35 12.12
N ALA A 61 4.02 -21.09 10.90
CA ALA A 61 4.65 -21.54 9.65
C ALA A 61 6.06 -20.97 9.39
N LYS A 62 6.33 -19.74 9.84
CA LYS A 62 7.62 -19.07 9.64
C LYS A 62 8.74 -19.70 10.47
N THR A 63 8.40 -20.25 11.63
CA THR A 63 9.38 -20.87 12.52
C THR A 63 9.64 -22.30 12.05
N GLY A 64 10.87 -22.58 11.62
CA GLY A 64 11.28 -23.94 11.21
C GLY A 64 10.73 -24.41 9.86
N GLY A 65 10.10 -23.54 9.05
CA GLY A 65 9.62 -23.90 7.72
C GLY A 65 8.41 -24.85 7.71
N ALA A 66 7.65 -24.92 8.80
CA ALA A 66 6.62 -25.94 9.07
C ALA A 66 5.44 -25.98 8.08
N PHE A 67 5.34 -25.01 7.15
CA PHE A 67 4.31 -25.02 6.11
C PHE A 67 4.69 -25.87 4.90
N VAL A 68 5.98 -25.96 4.56
CA VAL A 68 6.47 -26.87 3.52
C VAL A 68 6.69 -28.25 4.13
N HIS A 69 6.49 -29.29 3.34
CA HIS A 69 6.75 -30.66 3.77
C HIS A 69 8.19 -30.79 4.30
N ASP A 70 8.36 -31.44 5.45
CA ASP A 70 9.63 -31.44 6.17
C ASP A 70 10.72 -32.18 5.35
N PRO A 71 11.85 -31.53 5.00
CA PRO A 71 12.95 -32.17 4.29
C PRO A 71 13.49 -33.42 4.98
N LYS A 72 13.46 -33.47 6.32
CA LYS A 72 13.90 -34.64 7.10
C LYS A 72 13.00 -35.85 6.88
N VAL A 73 11.70 -35.63 6.72
CA VAL A 73 10.71 -36.69 6.44
C VAL A 73 10.79 -37.12 4.99
N ALA A 74 11.06 -36.19 4.08
CA ALA A 74 11.30 -36.49 2.67
C ALA A 74 12.64 -37.21 2.41
N HIS A 75 13.57 -37.20 3.38
CA HIS A 75 14.96 -37.61 3.20
C HIS A 75 15.71 -36.83 2.11
N ASP A 76 15.34 -35.56 1.93
CA ASP A 76 15.91 -34.65 0.93
C ASP A 76 16.59 -33.45 1.61
N THR A 77 17.59 -32.86 0.95
CA THR A 77 18.23 -31.63 1.44
C THR A 77 17.34 -30.41 1.23
N GLU A 78 16.52 -30.43 0.18
CA GLU A 78 15.65 -29.34 -0.20
C GLU A 78 14.30 -29.89 -0.66
N VAL A 79 13.21 -29.34 -0.12
CA VAL A 79 11.85 -29.70 -0.50
C VAL A 79 11.15 -28.46 -1.04
N ARG A 80 10.49 -28.64 -2.19
CA ARG A 80 9.70 -27.61 -2.86
C ARG A 80 8.22 -27.82 -2.54
N GLY A 81 7.59 -26.79 -1.97
CA GLY A 81 6.15 -26.68 -1.84
C GLY A 81 5.57 -25.82 -2.97
N GLN A 82 4.51 -26.28 -3.60
CA GLN A 82 3.85 -25.57 -4.69
C GLN A 82 2.34 -25.60 -4.52
N ILE A 83 1.71 -24.44 -4.68
CA ILE A 83 0.26 -24.30 -4.67
C ILE A 83 -0.12 -23.59 -5.97
N ARG A 84 -1.06 -24.17 -6.73
CA ARG A 84 -1.68 -23.54 -7.89
C ARG A 84 -3.16 -23.35 -7.65
N LEU A 85 -3.69 -22.18 -7.94
CA LEU A 85 -5.11 -21.85 -7.80
C LEU A 85 -5.63 -21.34 -9.15
N LEU A 86 -6.69 -21.98 -9.64
CA LEU A 86 -7.51 -21.52 -10.75
C LEU A 86 -8.83 -20.98 -10.19
N PHE A 87 -9.14 -19.74 -10.51
CA PHE A 87 -10.37 -19.07 -10.11
C PHE A 87 -10.80 -18.06 -11.17
N GLN A 88 -12.06 -17.70 -11.13
CA GLN A 88 -12.61 -16.58 -11.89
C GLN A 88 -12.50 -15.31 -11.05
N ASP A 89 -11.98 -14.24 -11.63
CA ASP A 89 -11.88 -12.94 -10.96
C ASP A 89 -13.24 -12.20 -10.94
N VAL A 90 -13.26 -11.01 -10.33
CA VAL A 90 -14.47 -10.18 -10.28
C VAL A 90 -14.96 -9.67 -11.64
N THR A 91 -14.09 -9.64 -12.66
CA THR A 91 -14.43 -9.23 -14.02
C THR A 91 -14.97 -10.38 -14.87
N GLY A 92 -14.87 -11.61 -14.39
CA GLY A 92 -15.38 -12.81 -15.05
C GLY A 92 -14.31 -13.58 -15.83
N HIS A 93 -13.05 -13.16 -15.79
CA HIS A 93 -11.95 -13.82 -16.47
C HIS A 93 -11.30 -14.90 -15.61
N ASN A 94 -10.82 -15.96 -16.26
CA ASN A 94 -10.09 -17.03 -15.58
C ASN A 94 -8.65 -16.58 -15.29
N VAL A 95 -8.24 -16.79 -14.05
CA VAL A 95 -6.92 -16.46 -13.55
C VAL A 95 -6.33 -17.70 -12.90
N GLN A 96 -5.12 -18.08 -13.33
CA GLN A 96 -4.35 -19.14 -12.70
C GLN A 96 -3.14 -18.54 -12.01
N VAL A 97 -2.96 -18.83 -10.73
CA VAL A 97 -1.85 -18.31 -9.92
C VAL A 97 -1.09 -19.46 -9.31
N GLN A 98 0.23 -19.35 -9.28
CA GLN A 98 1.14 -20.31 -8.67
C GLN A 98 2.05 -19.61 -7.67
N ARG A 99 2.11 -20.15 -6.45
CA ARG A 99 3.12 -19.78 -5.46
C ARG A 99 4.03 -20.97 -5.20
N THR A 100 5.32 -20.71 -5.06
CA THR A 100 6.33 -21.73 -4.75
C THR A 100 7.11 -21.32 -3.52
N LEU A 101 7.26 -22.28 -2.62
CA LEU A 101 8.04 -22.22 -1.39
C LEU A 101 9.14 -23.28 -1.44
N VAL A 102 10.26 -23.01 -0.79
CA VAL A 102 11.37 -23.94 -0.70
C VAL A 102 11.83 -24.01 0.74
N ALA A 103 11.81 -25.20 1.32
CA ALA A 103 12.42 -25.50 2.60
C ALA A 103 13.74 -26.22 2.38
N THR A 104 14.83 -25.64 2.88
CA THR A 104 16.18 -26.21 2.79
C THR A 104 16.63 -26.60 4.18
N GLN A 105 17.05 -27.86 4.34
CA GLN A 105 17.65 -28.37 5.56
C GLN A 105 19.07 -27.81 5.72
N LYS A 106 19.29 -27.02 6.77
CA LYS A 106 20.64 -26.63 7.21
C LYS A 106 21.08 -27.53 8.37
N LYS A 107 22.32 -27.36 8.81
CA LYS A 107 22.93 -28.17 9.89
C LYS A 107 22.11 -28.17 11.19
N ILE A 108 21.49 -27.03 11.55
CA ILE A 108 20.79 -26.85 12.83
C ILE A 108 19.29 -26.60 12.62
N ASN A 109 18.92 -25.82 11.61
CA ASN A 109 17.55 -25.39 11.36
C ASN A 109 17.11 -25.65 9.91
N ILE A 110 15.81 -25.57 9.67
CA ILE A 110 15.25 -25.54 8.32
C ILE A 110 15.01 -24.07 7.95
N SER A 111 15.53 -23.65 6.80
CA SER A 111 15.28 -22.30 6.27
C SER A 111 14.20 -22.36 5.20
N LEU A 112 13.25 -21.43 5.27
CA LEU A 112 12.17 -21.29 4.31
C LEU A 112 12.40 -20.05 3.44
N ARG A 113 12.33 -20.21 2.11
CA ARG A 113 12.33 -19.10 1.15
C ARG A 113 11.09 -19.18 0.25
N THR A 114 10.54 -18.02 -0.12
CA THR A 114 9.45 -17.91 -1.10
C THR A 114 10.06 -17.50 -2.44
N LEU A 115 9.74 -18.23 -3.50
CA LEU A 115 10.15 -17.86 -4.86
C LEU A 115 9.15 -16.88 -5.47
N GLU A 116 9.52 -16.27 -6.58
CA GLU A 116 8.61 -15.41 -7.35
C GLU A 116 7.36 -16.20 -7.76
N GLY A 117 6.22 -15.52 -7.71
CA GLY A 117 4.95 -16.12 -8.07
C GLY A 117 4.71 -16.00 -9.57
N VAL A 118 3.84 -16.85 -10.08
CA VAL A 118 3.46 -16.84 -11.50
C VAL A 118 1.96 -16.62 -11.58
N ILE A 119 1.54 -15.67 -12.41
CA ILE A 119 0.14 -15.45 -12.76
C ILE A 119 -0.05 -15.69 -14.26
N ILE A 120 -1.09 -16.41 -14.61
CA ILE A 120 -1.48 -16.71 -15.98
C ILE A 120 -2.89 -16.17 -16.18
N ARG A 121 -3.05 -15.35 -17.22
CA ARG A 121 -4.32 -14.74 -17.61
C ARG A 121 -4.56 -14.92 -19.09
N GLU A 122 -5.81 -14.83 -19.49
CA GLU A 122 -6.17 -14.75 -20.90
C GLU A 122 -5.71 -13.41 -21.48
N GLY A 123 -4.90 -13.46 -22.54
CA GLY A 123 -4.45 -12.30 -23.27
C GLY A 123 -5.54 -11.74 -24.19
N ILE A 124 -5.25 -10.59 -24.81
CA ILE A 124 -6.19 -9.88 -25.70
C ILE A 124 -6.65 -10.77 -26.88
N ASN A 125 -5.80 -11.70 -27.29
CA ASN A 125 -6.04 -12.59 -28.44
C ASN A 125 -6.63 -13.95 -28.02
N GLY A 126 -6.97 -14.16 -26.74
CA GLY A 126 -7.41 -15.45 -26.19
C GLY A 126 -6.28 -16.39 -25.77
N GLU A 127 -5.03 -16.06 -26.09
CA GLU A 127 -3.86 -16.86 -25.70
C GLU A 127 -3.46 -16.63 -24.23
N PRO A 128 -3.07 -17.66 -23.47
CA PRO A 128 -2.64 -17.50 -22.09
C PRO A 128 -1.31 -16.75 -22.00
N ILE A 129 -1.30 -15.61 -21.30
CA ILE A 129 -0.11 -14.83 -20.98
C ILE A 129 0.36 -15.19 -19.58
N GLN A 130 1.59 -15.69 -19.49
CA GLN A 130 2.26 -15.98 -18.22
C GLN A 130 3.14 -14.80 -17.80
N ILE A 131 2.96 -14.34 -16.56
CA ILE A 131 3.71 -13.24 -15.97
C ILE A 131 4.33 -13.74 -14.66
N THR A 132 5.65 -13.58 -14.53
CA THR A 132 6.34 -13.78 -13.25
C THR A 132 6.33 -12.47 -12.48
N SER A 133 5.91 -12.52 -11.21
CA SER A 133 5.72 -11.33 -10.38
C SER A 133 6.35 -11.48 -9.00
N LYS A 134 6.84 -10.37 -8.46
CA LYS A 134 7.30 -10.28 -7.08
C LYS A 134 6.13 -10.54 -6.14
N CYS A 135 6.40 -11.18 -5.00
CA CYS A 135 5.36 -11.57 -4.04
C CYS A 135 4.43 -10.40 -3.65
N VAL A 136 5.00 -9.21 -3.39
CA VAL A 136 4.23 -8.02 -2.97
C VAL A 136 3.28 -7.52 -4.07
N GLU A 137 3.68 -7.62 -5.33
CA GLU A 137 2.85 -7.22 -6.47
C GLU A 137 1.74 -8.25 -6.69
N LEU A 138 2.08 -9.54 -6.64
CA LEU A 138 1.12 -10.62 -6.71
C LEU A 138 0.07 -10.53 -5.60
N ASP A 139 0.45 -10.23 -4.36
CA ASP A 139 -0.49 -10.08 -3.25
C ASP A 139 -1.54 -8.99 -3.52
N LYS A 140 -1.12 -7.84 -4.05
CA LYS A 140 -2.03 -6.74 -4.43
C LYS A 140 -2.96 -7.15 -5.57
N GLU A 141 -2.41 -7.86 -6.54
CA GLU A 141 -3.13 -8.35 -7.70
C GLU A 141 -4.19 -9.39 -7.30
N MET A 142 -3.87 -10.32 -6.40
CA MET A 142 -4.82 -11.29 -5.85
C MET A 142 -5.98 -10.61 -5.12
N VAL A 143 -5.68 -9.64 -4.24
CA VAL A 143 -6.71 -8.86 -3.52
C VAL A 143 -7.65 -8.15 -4.49
N THR A 144 -7.08 -7.58 -5.57
CA THR A 144 -7.86 -6.91 -6.63
C THR A 144 -8.72 -7.90 -7.41
N ALA A 145 -8.16 -9.06 -7.80
CA ALA A 145 -8.86 -10.10 -8.55
C ALA A 145 -9.99 -10.76 -7.74
N PHE A 146 -9.80 -10.97 -6.44
CA PHE A 146 -10.85 -11.44 -5.53
C PHE A 146 -11.91 -10.37 -5.28
N GLY A 147 -11.54 -9.09 -5.35
CA GLY A 147 -12.44 -7.93 -5.17
C GLY A 147 -12.91 -7.71 -3.74
N VAL A 148 -12.16 -8.24 -2.77
CA VAL A 148 -12.42 -8.11 -1.33
C VAL A 148 -11.12 -7.69 -0.64
N SER A 149 -11.22 -6.96 0.46
CA SER A 149 -10.02 -6.50 1.18
C SER A 149 -9.25 -7.67 1.79
N THR A 150 -7.93 -7.48 1.98
CA THR A 150 -7.07 -8.47 2.66
C THR A 150 -7.64 -8.85 4.03
N ALA A 151 -8.16 -7.87 4.78
CA ALA A 151 -8.77 -8.11 6.09
C ALA A 151 -10.02 -9.00 6.02
N ILE A 152 -10.85 -8.88 4.97
CA ILE A 152 -12.00 -9.77 4.77
C ILE A 152 -11.54 -11.18 4.37
N LEU A 153 -10.57 -11.28 3.46
CA LEU A 153 -10.00 -12.57 3.06
C LEU A 153 -9.41 -13.32 4.26
N GLU A 154 -8.71 -12.61 5.13
CA GLU A 154 -8.04 -13.18 6.29
C GLU A 154 -8.98 -13.45 7.48
N ASN A 155 -9.80 -12.48 7.88
CA ASN A 155 -10.56 -12.57 9.13
C ASN A 155 -11.96 -13.17 8.95
N VAL A 156 -12.46 -13.28 7.72
CA VAL A 156 -13.84 -13.72 7.43
C VAL A 156 -13.87 -14.92 6.49
N ILE A 157 -13.30 -14.81 5.28
CA ILE A 157 -13.45 -15.83 4.23
C ILE A 157 -12.57 -17.05 4.50
N PHE A 158 -11.28 -16.84 4.76
CA PHE A 158 -10.30 -17.89 5.04
C PHE A 158 -9.75 -17.77 6.46
N CYS A 159 -10.62 -17.48 7.42
CA CYS A 159 -10.25 -17.38 8.83
C CYS A 159 -9.64 -18.70 9.31
N HIS A 160 -8.50 -18.61 10.01
CA HIS A 160 -7.84 -19.79 10.54
C HIS A 160 -8.68 -20.41 11.66
N GLN A 161 -8.68 -21.74 11.77
CA GLN A 161 -9.48 -22.47 12.76
C GLN A 161 -9.18 -22.03 14.20
N GLU A 162 -7.90 -21.79 14.52
CA GLU A 162 -7.48 -21.30 15.85
C GLU A 162 -7.89 -19.84 16.12
N GLU A 163 -8.21 -19.10 15.07
CA GLU A 163 -8.59 -17.68 15.14
C GLU A 163 -10.11 -17.49 14.95
N SER A 164 -10.90 -18.56 14.84
CA SER A 164 -12.33 -18.45 14.53
C SER A 164 -13.14 -17.90 15.70
N ASN A 165 -12.71 -18.17 16.94
CA ASN A 165 -13.34 -17.63 18.14
C ASN A 165 -12.47 -16.49 18.70
N CYS A 166 -12.97 -15.25 18.66
CA CYS A 166 -12.26 -14.09 19.15
C CYS A 166 -13.14 -13.29 20.11
N GLU A 167 -12.58 -12.92 21.26
CA GLU A 167 -13.28 -12.11 22.26
C GLU A 167 -12.49 -10.84 22.63
N GLY A 168 -13.21 -9.88 23.21
CA GLY A 168 -12.64 -8.66 23.78
C GLY A 168 -11.75 -7.89 22.80
N LYS A 169 -10.46 -7.75 23.15
CA LYS A 169 -9.50 -6.92 22.41
C LYS A 169 -9.22 -7.46 21.00
N GLN A 170 -9.14 -8.77 20.83
CA GLN A 170 -8.84 -9.38 19.53
C GLN A 170 -9.98 -9.16 18.53
N LEU A 171 -11.22 -9.28 18.99
CA LEU A 171 -12.41 -9.00 18.19
C LEU A 171 -12.43 -7.54 17.72
N LYS A 172 -12.12 -6.60 18.63
CA LYS A 172 -12.02 -5.17 18.26
C LYS A 172 -10.97 -4.93 17.18
N THR A 173 -9.78 -5.51 17.32
CA THR A 173 -8.72 -5.38 16.29
C THR A 173 -9.20 -5.89 14.93
N LYS A 174 -9.86 -7.06 14.88
CA LYS A 174 -10.42 -7.60 13.62
C LYS A 174 -11.45 -6.64 13.01
N PHE A 175 -12.32 -6.04 13.80
CA PHE A 175 -13.27 -5.04 13.31
C PHE A 175 -12.57 -3.77 12.80
N ASP A 176 -11.59 -3.26 13.54
CA ASP A 176 -10.82 -2.08 13.13
C ASP A 176 -10.08 -2.32 11.80
N ASP A 177 -9.58 -3.55 11.58
CA ASP A 177 -8.93 -3.98 10.34
C ASP A 177 -9.92 -4.13 9.19
N ILE A 178 -11.08 -4.76 9.43
CA ILE A 178 -12.15 -4.95 8.42
C ILE A 178 -12.70 -3.61 7.94
N PHE A 179 -13.00 -2.69 8.88
CA PHE A 179 -13.53 -1.37 8.55
C PHE A 179 -12.45 -0.35 8.19
N ALA A 180 -11.17 -0.73 8.26
CA ALA A 180 -10.03 0.13 8.00
C ALA A 180 -10.11 1.49 8.72
N ALA A 181 -10.71 1.52 9.93
CA ALA A 181 -11.00 2.76 10.65
C ALA A 181 -9.73 3.58 10.91
N THR A 182 -8.59 2.90 11.11
CA THR A 182 -7.28 3.51 11.31
C THR A 182 -6.78 4.30 10.10
N LYS A 183 -7.10 3.89 8.87
CA LYS A 183 -6.70 4.63 7.65
C LYS A 183 -7.43 5.96 7.58
N TYR A 184 -8.74 5.97 7.84
CA TYR A 184 -9.54 7.18 7.85
C TYR A 184 -9.12 8.14 8.98
N MET A 185 -8.83 7.62 10.17
CA MET A 185 -8.32 8.44 11.29
C MET A 185 -6.98 9.12 10.92
N LYS A 186 -6.03 8.38 10.35
CA LYS A 186 -4.74 8.94 9.89
C LYS A 186 -4.90 10.00 8.80
N ALA A 187 -5.79 9.76 7.83
CA ALA A 187 -6.09 10.74 6.79
C ALA A 187 -6.68 12.03 7.38
N LEU A 188 -7.59 11.91 8.35
CA LEU A 188 -8.18 13.05 9.04
C LEU A 188 -7.14 13.84 9.85
N GLU A 189 -6.24 13.16 10.56
CA GLU A 189 -5.12 13.80 11.27
C GLU A 189 -4.21 14.57 10.32
N LEU A 190 -3.87 14.00 9.16
CA LEU A 190 -3.07 14.67 8.14
C LEU A 190 -3.76 15.93 7.60
N ILE A 191 -5.05 15.85 7.31
CA ILE A 191 -5.85 17.01 6.86
C ILE A 191 -5.85 18.11 7.92
N ARG A 192 -6.03 17.77 9.20
CA ARG A 192 -5.98 18.73 10.31
C ARG A 192 -4.61 19.38 10.46
N LYS A 193 -3.54 18.61 10.29
CA LYS A 193 -2.17 19.12 10.31
C LYS A 193 -1.93 20.13 9.18
N ILE A 194 -2.25 19.76 7.94
CA ILE A 194 -2.13 20.64 6.76
C ILE A 194 -2.95 21.91 6.95
N ARG A 195 -4.19 21.81 7.45
CA ARG A 195 -5.03 22.97 7.73
C ARG A 195 -4.36 23.94 8.71
N THR A 196 -3.78 23.43 9.79
CA THR A 196 -3.10 24.25 10.80
C THR A 196 -1.89 24.96 10.21
N GLU A 197 -1.05 24.24 9.45
CA GLU A 197 0.11 24.80 8.77
C GLU A 197 -0.29 25.91 7.78
N LYS A 198 -1.31 25.67 6.95
CA LYS A 198 -1.80 26.69 6.01
C LYS A 198 -2.41 27.90 6.70
N LEU A 199 -3.11 27.71 7.81
CA LEU A 199 -3.63 28.83 8.61
C LEU A 199 -2.49 29.68 9.20
N GLN A 200 -1.40 29.07 9.64
CA GLN A 200 -0.21 29.80 10.09
C GLN A 200 0.43 30.58 8.95
N THR A 201 0.60 29.97 7.77
CA THR A 201 1.10 30.68 6.58
C THR A 201 0.24 31.89 6.23
N VAL A 202 -1.09 31.73 6.23
CA VAL A 202 -2.03 32.85 5.94
C VAL A 202 -1.89 33.98 6.96
N LYS A 203 -1.70 33.67 8.25
CA LYS A 203 -1.46 34.69 9.28
C LYS A 203 -0.18 35.48 9.02
N ILE A 204 0.92 34.78 8.70
CA ILE A 204 2.22 35.40 8.40
C ILE A 204 2.09 36.30 7.16
N SER A 205 1.54 35.78 6.06
CA SER A 205 1.35 36.57 4.84
C SER A 205 0.44 37.78 5.03
N ARG A 206 -0.60 37.68 5.89
CA ARG A 206 -1.43 38.85 6.24
C ARG A 206 -0.66 39.92 6.99
N ALA A 207 0.19 39.53 7.94
CA ALA A 207 1.05 40.47 8.66
C ALA A 207 2.03 41.16 7.71
N GLU A 208 2.66 40.39 6.81
CA GLU A 208 3.57 40.91 5.79
C GLU A 208 2.90 41.90 4.84
N ILE A 209 1.69 41.60 4.36
CA ILE A 209 0.87 42.53 3.56
C ILE A 209 0.61 43.82 4.34
N GLY A 210 0.35 43.74 5.65
CA GLY A 210 0.17 44.91 6.51
C GLY A 210 1.42 45.79 6.53
N HIS A 211 2.60 45.20 6.77
CA HIS A 211 3.87 45.93 6.75
C HIS A 211 4.17 46.56 5.40
N LEU A 212 3.95 45.83 4.30
CA LEU A 212 4.18 46.32 2.94
C LEU A 212 3.24 47.50 2.59
N LYS A 213 1.99 47.47 3.07
CA LYS A 213 1.07 48.61 2.90
C LYS A 213 1.57 49.86 3.61
N THR A 214 1.95 49.74 4.89
CA THR A 214 2.50 50.88 5.65
C THR A 214 3.78 51.42 5.00
N TYR A 215 4.66 50.53 4.54
CA TYR A 215 5.88 50.91 3.84
C TYR A 215 5.60 51.65 2.54
N ARG A 216 4.65 51.17 1.73
CA ARG A 216 4.19 51.85 0.51
C ARG A 216 3.66 53.24 0.83
N ASP A 217 2.82 53.38 1.85
CA ASP A 217 2.20 54.66 2.21
C ASP A 217 3.27 55.67 2.69
N MET A 218 4.28 55.23 3.45
CA MET A 218 5.45 56.05 3.80
C MET A 218 6.25 56.49 2.57
N LEU A 219 6.48 55.61 1.59
CA LEU A 219 7.18 55.97 0.36
C LEU A 219 6.42 57.00 -0.46
N VAL A 220 5.08 56.88 -0.53
CA VAL A 220 4.22 57.86 -1.20
C VAL A 220 4.33 59.23 -0.51
N GLN A 221 4.29 59.27 0.83
CA GLN A 221 4.44 60.51 1.58
C GLN A 221 5.82 61.15 1.39
N LYS A 222 6.90 60.35 1.43
CA LYS A 222 8.26 60.85 1.15
C LYS A 222 8.40 61.38 -0.28
N LYS A 223 7.81 60.73 -1.28
CA LYS A 223 7.80 61.23 -2.67
C LYS A 223 7.11 62.58 -2.78
N ARG A 224 5.99 62.77 -2.08
CA ARG A 224 5.28 64.06 -2.04
C ARG A 224 6.13 65.16 -1.41
N GLN A 225 6.74 64.88 -0.25
CA GLN A 225 7.65 65.82 0.41
C GLN A 225 8.85 66.18 -0.46
N TYR A 226 9.42 65.20 -1.16
CA TYR A 226 10.53 65.43 -2.07
C TYR A 226 10.13 66.37 -3.22
N ALA A 227 8.96 66.16 -3.83
CA ALA A 227 8.45 67.03 -4.89
C ALA A 227 8.23 68.48 -4.40
N GLU A 228 7.66 68.66 -3.21
CA GLU A 228 7.46 70.00 -2.61
C GLU A 228 8.80 70.71 -2.31
N ILE A 229 9.81 69.97 -1.82
CA ILE A 229 11.14 70.52 -1.56
C ILE A 229 11.85 70.88 -2.88
N ASP A 230 11.75 70.03 -3.90
CA ASP A 230 12.39 70.28 -5.19
C ASP A 230 11.77 71.49 -5.91
N GLU A 231 10.45 71.65 -5.83
CA GLU A 231 9.77 72.85 -6.33
C GLU A 231 10.25 74.13 -5.62
N ARG A 232 10.32 74.11 -4.28
CA ARG A 232 10.89 75.24 -3.51
C ARG A 232 12.34 75.52 -3.87
N ARG A 233 13.15 74.47 -4.07
CA ARG A 233 14.55 74.61 -4.48
C ARG A 233 14.66 75.27 -5.86
N GLN A 234 13.81 74.88 -6.80
CA GLN A 234 13.80 75.45 -8.15
C GLN A 234 13.38 76.92 -8.12
N THR A 235 12.34 77.27 -7.38
CA THR A 235 11.93 78.68 -7.19
C THR A 235 13.03 79.52 -6.54
N SER A 236 13.69 78.99 -5.51
CA SER A 236 14.84 79.66 -4.88
C SER A 236 16.02 79.85 -5.82
N LYS A 237 16.32 78.88 -6.70
CA LYS A 237 17.36 79.03 -7.73
C LYS A 237 17.04 80.17 -8.69
N VAL A 238 15.81 80.20 -9.24
CA VAL A 238 15.37 81.28 -10.14
C VAL A 238 15.46 82.63 -9.43
N ASN A 239 15.08 82.70 -8.16
CA ASN A 239 15.19 83.93 -7.38
C ASN A 239 16.65 84.38 -7.21
N VAL A 240 17.57 83.46 -6.88
CA VAL A 240 19.01 83.76 -6.77
C VAL A 240 19.56 84.24 -8.11
N GLU A 241 19.28 83.55 -9.21
CA GLU A 241 19.71 83.97 -10.56
C GLU A 241 19.19 85.37 -10.91
N SER A 242 17.92 85.68 -10.57
CA SER A 242 17.34 87.00 -10.80
C SER A 242 17.99 88.11 -9.97
N ILE A 243 18.44 87.81 -8.75
CA ILE A 243 19.16 88.74 -7.88
C ILE A 243 20.58 88.93 -8.39
N GLN A 244 21.21 87.86 -8.87
CA GLN A 244 22.56 87.88 -9.42
C GLN A 244 22.64 88.71 -10.70
N LEU A 245 21.64 88.61 -11.60
CA LEU A 245 21.50 89.47 -12.77
C LEU A 245 21.32 90.96 -12.41
N LYS A 246 20.65 91.26 -11.29
CA LYS A 246 20.51 92.65 -10.79
C LYS A 246 21.78 93.20 -10.12
N LEU A 247 22.74 92.33 -9.82
CA LEU A 247 24.02 92.67 -9.22
C LEU A 247 25.15 92.72 -10.26
N GLU A 248 24.88 92.45 -11.54
CA GLU A 248 25.86 92.67 -12.61
C GLU A 248 26.19 94.18 -12.71
N PRO A 249 27.47 94.57 -12.81
CA PRO A 249 27.86 95.96 -12.94
C PRO A 249 27.28 96.55 -14.23
N ILE A 250 26.77 97.78 -14.14
CA ILE A 250 26.45 98.57 -15.32
C ILE A 250 27.78 99.06 -15.90
N ASP A 251 28.24 98.39 -16.97
CA ASP A 251 29.23 98.93 -17.91
C ASP A 251 28.51 99.44 -19.18
#